data_AF-Q05UR6-F1
#
_entry.id   AF-Q05UR6-F1
#
_cell.length_a   1.000
_cell.length_b   1.000
_cell.length_c   1.000
_cell.angle_alpha   90.00
_cell.angle_beta   90.00
_cell.angle_gamma   90.00
#
_symmetry.space_group_name_H-M   'P 1'
#
loop_
_entity.id
_entity.type
_entity.pdbx_description
1 polymer ?
#
loop_
_entity_poly.entity_id
_entity_poly.type
_entity_poly.pdbx_seq_one_letter_code
_entity_poly.pdbx_strand_id
1 'polypeptide(L)'
;MLLASLLLTAVGCRSHSAPTNTIPEAELTPQACLEELDLNNLDQALKRCNQIVAAHENNPAPLTDRSLLHTLLGQMDQACLDVNQALRLVKRQGAKADPMINHELTVRQESCKQRRSMAGKG
;
A
#
# COMPACT_ATOMS: atom_id res chain seq x y z
N MET A 1 -54.76 35.32 2.11
CA MET A 1 -54.32 34.10 1.39
C MET A 1 -53.77 34.57 0.04
N LEU A 2 -52.57 34.31 -0.44
CA LEU A 2 -51.42 33.50 -0.03
C LEU A 2 -50.17 34.24 -0.55
N LEU A 3 -49.11 34.30 0.26
CA LEU A 3 -47.78 34.81 -0.11
C LEU A 3 -47.14 33.83 -1.09
N ALA A 4 -46.75 34.29 -2.28
CA ALA A 4 -45.98 33.49 -3.24
C ALA A 4 -44.49 33.80 -3.07
N SER A 5 -43.80 32.91 -2.37
CA SER A 5 -42.36 32.90 -2.14
C SER A 5 -41.62 32.61 -3.45
N LEU A 6 -40.75 33.52 -3.88
CA LEU A 6 -39.82 33.28 -5.00
C LEU A 6 -38.49 32.79 -4.44
N LEU A 7 -38.26 31.48 -4.51
CA LEU A 7 -37.01 30.82 -4.14
C LEU A 7 -35.90 31.22 -5.11
N LEU A 8 -34.90 31.95 -4.63
CA LEU A 8 -33.62 32.10 -5.34
C LEU A 8 -32.90 30.74 -5.29
N THR A 9 -32.71 30.15 -6.46
CA THR A 9 -31.92 28.93 -6.64
C THR A 9 -30.45 29.24 -6.39
N ALA A 10 -29.91 28.65 -5.32
CA ALA A 10 -28.47 28.60 -5.12
C ALA A 10 -27.82 27.82 -6.27
N VAL A 11 -27.11 28.52 -7.15
CA VAL A 11 -26.14 27.93 -8.06
C VAL A 11 -24.97 27.44 -7.18
N GLY A 12 -25.11 26.23 -6.65
CA GLY A 12 -23.97 25.51 -6.11
C GLY A 12 -23.12 25.05 -7.29
N CYS A 13 -21.91 25.61 -7.42
CA CYS A 13 -20.88 25.06 -8.28
C CYS A 13 -20.62 23.62 -7.84
N ARG A 14 -21.23 22.65 -8.52
CA ARG A 14 -20.81 21.26 -8.44
C ARG A 14 -19.47 21.18 -9.15
N SER A 15 -18.39 21.27 -8.39
CA SER A 15 -17.10 20.75 -8.82
C SER A 15 -17.27 19.25 -9.00
N HIS A 16 -17.73 18.85 -10.18
CA HIS A 16 -17.74 17.45 -10.61
C HIS A 16 -16.30 17.14 -11.00
N SER A 17 -15.46 16.95 -9.99
CA SER A 17 -14.16 16.31 -10.19
C SER A 17 -14.48 14.90 -10.69
N ALA A 18 -14.18 14.63 -11.97
CA ALA A 18 -14.11 13.26 -12.44
C ALA A 18 -13.26 12.45 -11.46
N PRO A 19 -13.53 11.15 -11.23
CA PRO A 19 -12.68 10.33 -10.38
C PRO A 19 -11.34 10.16 -11.09
N THR A 20 -10.44 11.12 -10.92
CA THR A 20 -9.04 10.97 -11.27
C THR A 20 -8.51 9.89 -10.37
N ASN A 21 -8.21 8.73 -10.97
CA ASN A 21 -7.64 7.52 -10.34
C ASN A 21 -6.21 7.75 -9.77
N THR A 22 -5.83 9.01 -9.57
CA THR A 22 -4.55 9.50 -9.10
C THR A 22 -4.77 10.05 -7.71
N ILE A 23 -4.28 9.31 -6.72
CA ILE A 23 -4.17 9.76 -5.34
C ILE A 23 -3.34 11.06 -5.35
N PRO A 24 -3.78 12.13 -4.66
CA PRO A 24 -3.01 13.36 -4.55
C PRO A 24 -1.57 13.06 -4.14
N GLU A 25 -0.59 13.70 -4.77
CA GLU A 25 0.84 13.44 -4.51
C GLU A 25 1.22 13.64 -3.03
N ALA A 26 0.49 14.52 -2.33
CA ALA A 26 0.63 14.74 -0.89
C ALA A 26 0.25 13.53 -0.01
N GLU A 27 -0.54 12.58 -0.52
CA GLU A 27 -0.97 11.37 0.18
C GLU A 27 -0.09 10.14 -0.12
N LEU A 28 0.95 10.31 -0.95
CA LEU A 28 1.92 9.27 -1.28
C LEU A 28 3.11 9.31 -0.32
N THR A 29 2.88 9.26 0.98
CA THR A 29 4.00 9.08 1.92
C THR A 29 4.46 7.61 1.92
N PRO A 30 5.71 7.28 2.30
CA PRO A 30 6.17 5.90 2.33
C PRO A 30 5.38 4.98 3.28
N GLN A 31 4.66 5.54 4.25
CA GLN A 31 3.88 4.82 5.26
C GLN A 31 2.38 4.73 4.90
N ALA A 32 1.97 5.31 3.77
CA ALA A 32 0.56 5.48 3.43
C ALA A 32 -0.09 4.21 2.86
N CYS A 33 0.67 3.13 2.63
CA CYS A 33 0.14 1.89 2.02
C CYS A 33 -1.01 1.26 2.80
N LEU A 34 -0.97 1.36 4.13
CA LEU A 34 -1.94 0.72 5.03
C LEU A 34 -2.85 1.74 5.73
N GLU A 35 -2.74 3.02 5.40
CA GLU A 35 -3.69 4.03 5.86
C GLU A 35 -5.08 3.71 5.32
N GLU A 36 -6.10 3.80 6.18
CA GLU A 36 -7.49 3.52 5.83
C GLU A 36 -7.71 2.10 5.28
N LEU A 37 -6.89 1.13 5.72
CA LEU A 37 -7.03 -0.27 5.30
C LEU A 37 -8.43 -0.83 5.64
N ASP A 38 -9.20 -1.13 4.60
CA ASP A 38 -10.43 -1.92 4.68
C ASP A 38 -10.15 -3.36 4.26
N LEU A 39 -10.33 -4.29 5.19
CA LEU A 39 -10.13 -5.72 4.94
C LEU A 39 -11.13 -6.30 3.94
N ASN A 40 -12.26 -5.62 3.70
CA ASN A 40 -13.21 -6.01 2.65
C ASN A 40 -12.81 -5.50 1.26
N ASN A 41 -11.77 -4.65 1.17
CA ASN A 41 -11.37 -3.98 -0.05
C ASN A 41 -9.84 -3.91 -0.21
N LEU A 42 -9.20 -5.07 0.01
CA LEU A 42 -7.75 -5.21 -0.07
C LEU A 42 -7.18 -4.92 -1.47
N ASP A 43 -7.95 -5.14 -2.54
CA ASP A 43 -7.51 -4.82 -3.91
C ASP A 43 -7.33 -3.32 -4.12
N GLN A 44 -8.20 -2.48 -3.54
CA GLN A 44 -8.04 -1.03 -3.60
C GLN A 44 -6.81 -0.58 -2.80
N ALA A 45 -6.62 -1.14 -1.60
CA ALA A 45 -5.42 -0.88 -0.80
C ALA A 45 -4.14 -1.28 -1.57
N LEU A 46 -4.14 -2.44 -2.24
CA LEU A 46 -3.02 -2.90 -3.05
C LEU A 46 -2.76 -1.96 -4.24
N LYS A 47 -3.81 -1.48 -4.91
CA LYS A 47 -3.67 -0.52 -6.01
C LYS A 47 -3.04 0.79 -5.55
N ARG A 48 -3.48 1.33 -4.40
CA ARG A 48 -2.85 2.50 -3.76
C ARG A 48 -1.39 2.22 -3.44
N CYS A 49 -1.11 1.11 -2.77
CA CYS A 49 0.25 0.78 -2.36
C CYS A 49 1.20 0.57 -3.55
N ASN A 50 0.71 0.07 -4.69
CA ASN A 50 1.50 0.02 -5.93
C ASN A 50 1.98 1.40 -6.39
N GLN A 51 1.15 2.44 -6.26
CA GLN A 51 1.53 3.80 -6.61
C GLN A 51 2.60 4.34 -5.63
N ILE A 52 2.46 4.04 -4.34
CA ILE A 52 3.42 4.44 -3.30
C ILE A 52 4.78 3.74 -3.51
N VAL A 53 4.79 2.43 -3.79
CA VAL A 53 6.04 1.70 -4.11
C VAL A 53 6.74 2.32 -5.32
N ALA A 54 6.00 2.70 -6.36
CA ALA A 54 6.56 3.36 -7.54
C ALA A 54 7.11 4.76 -7.24
N ALA A 55 6.48 5.52 -6.34
CA ALA A 55 6.97 6.83 -5.92
C ALA A 55 8.22 6.75 -5.01
N HIS A 56 8.43 5.62 -4.33
CA HIS A 56 9.45 5.44 -3.29
C HIS A 56 10.35 4.22 -3.53
N GLU A 57 10.88 4.06 -4.73
CA GLU A 57 11.62 2.86 -5.17
C GLU A 57 12.85 2.50 -4.29
N ASN A 58 13.41 3.48 -3.58
CA ASN A 58 14.57 3.32 -2.71
C ASN A 58 14.23 3.20 -1.21
N ASN A 59 12.94 3.15 -0.87
CA ASN A 59 12.47 2.98 0.51
C ASN A 59 11.94 1.54 0.72
N PRO A 60 12.43 0.80 1.73
CA PRO A 60 11.93 -0.55 2.01
C PRO A 60 10.51 -0.56 2.60
N ALA A 61 10.05 0.50 3.26
CA ALA A 61 8.77 0.49 3.99
C ALA A 61 7.54 0.21 3.10
N PRO A 62 7.35 0.86 1.93
CA PRO A 62 6.23 0.54 1.04
C PRO A 62 6.20 -0.92 0.57
N LEU A 63 7.38 -1.54 0.36
CA LEU A 63 7.47 -2.95 -0.01
C LEU A 63 7.13 -3.87 1.16
N THR A 64 7.54 -3.51 2.39
CA THR A 64 7.11 -4.23 3.59
C THR A 64 5.59 -4.23 3.71
N ASP A 65 4.96 -3.06 3.58
CA ASP A 65 3.50 -2.91 3.64
C ASP A 65 2.78 -3.65 2.51
N ARG A 66 3.29 -3.54 1.27
CA ARG A 66 2.70 -4.27 0.14
C ARG A 66 2.80 -5.79 0.32
N SER A 67 3.89 -6.28 0.94
CA SER A 67 4.02 -7.70 1.26
C SER A 67 2.93 -8.18 2.24
N LEU A 68 2.49 -7.33 3.16
CA LEU A 68 1.36 -7.62 4.05
C LEU A 68 0.05 -7.70 3.26
N LEU A 69 -0.22 -6.75 2.37
CA LEU A 69 -1.42 -6.78 1.53
C LEU A 69 -1.48 -8.03 0.65
N HIS A 70 -0.37 -8.39 -0.01
CA HIS A 70 -0.27 -9.65 -0.73
C HIS A 70 -0.50 -10.86 0.18
N THR A 71 -0.04 -10.83 1.43
CA THR A 71 -0.29 -11.90 2.39
C THR A 71 -1.78 -12.03 2.71
N LEU A 72 -2.46 -10.92 2.97
CA LEU A 72 -3.90 -10.90 3.26
C LEU A 72 -4.74 -11.36 2.07
N LEU A 73 -4.28 -11.11 0.84
CA LEU A 73 -4.89 -11.58 -0.41
C LEU A 73 -4.56 -13.03 -0.77
N GLY A 74 -3.77 -13.75 0.04
CA GLY A 74 -3.33 -15.12 -0.26
C GLY A 74 -2.23 -15.22 -1.33
N GLN A 75 -1.70 -14.09 -1.79
CA GLN A 75 -0.69 -13.96 -2.85
C GLN A 75 0.72 -14.11 -2.28
N MET A 76 1.00 -15.29 -1.74
CA MET A 76 2.21 -15.57 -0.97
C MET A 76 3.53 -15.40 -1.74
N ASP A 77 3.52 -15.66 -3.04
CA ASP A 77 4.72 -15.55 -3.87
C ASP A 77 5.09 -14.08 -4.11
N GLN A 78 4.09 -13.25 -4.40
CA GLN A 78 4.23 -11.79 -4.54
C GLN A 78 4.70 -11.16 -3.22
N ALA A 79 4.12 -11.57 -2.09
CA ALA A 79 4.59 -11.13 -0.77
C ALA A 79 6.08 -11.42 -0.57
N CYS A 80 6.54 -12.62 -0.96
CA CYS A 80 7.94 -12.98 -0.83
C CYS A 80 8.88 -12.28 -1.82
N LEU A 81 8.40 -11.91 -3.01
CA LEU A 81 9.16 -11.07 -3.93
C LEU A 81 9.41 -9.70 -3.32
N ASP A 82 8.40 -9.09 -2.72
CA ASP A 82 8.51 -7.80 -2.03
C ASP A 82 9.45 -7.86 -0.82
N VAL A 83 9.31 -8.88 0.03
CA VAL A 83 10.23 -9.09 1.18
C VAL A 83 11.69 -9.17 0.72
N ASN A 84 11.95 -9.91 -0.36
CA ASN A 84 13.30 -10.03 -0.91
C ASN A 84 13.81 -8.70 -1.48
N GLN A 85 12.95 -7.91 -2.11
CA GLN A 85 13.32 -6.59 -2.62
C GLN A 85 13.62 -5.60 -1.49
N ALA A 86 12.77 -5.57 -0.47
CA ALA A 86 12.94 -4.72 0.71
C ALA A 86 14.24 -5.05 1.46
N LEU A 87 14.58 -6.33 1.63
CA LEU A 87 15.86 -6.74 2.25
C LEU A 87 17.09 -6.29 1.44
N ARG A 88 17.01 -6.26 0.11
CA ARG A 88 18.10 -5.70 -0.73
C ARG A 88 18.27 -4.20 -0.50
N LEU A 89 17.18 -3.47 -0.27
CA LEU A 89 17.21 -2.04 0.06
C LEU A 89 17.79 -1.81 1.46
N VAL A 90 17.33 -2.53 2.47
CA VAL A 90 17.88 -2.49 3.84
C VAL A 90 19.38 -2.75 3.82
N LYS A 91 19.83 -3.79 3.10
CA LYS A 91 21.27 -4.08 2.95
C LYS A 91 22.04 -2.92 2.31
N ARG A 92 21.48 -2.26 1.29
CA ARG A 92 22.09 -1.08 0.66
C ARG A 92 22.16 0.12 1.59
N GLN A 93 21.16 0.30 2.46
CA GLN A 93 21.13 1.39 3.45
C GLN A 93 22.12 1.17 4.59
N GLY A 94 22.50 -0.08 4.88
CA GLY A 94 23.48 -0.43 5.89
C GLY A 94 23.08 0.08 7.27
N ALA A 95 23.98 0.78 7.96
CA ALA A 95 23.74 1.32 9.29
C ALA A 95 22.61 2.37 9.37
N LYS A 96 22.15 2.91 8.24
CA LYS A 96 21.03 3.86 8.18
C LYS A 96 19.65 3.18 8.11
N ALA A 97 19.60 1.87 7.89
CA ALA A 97 18.35 1.16 7.81
C ALA A 97 17.63 1.16 9.16
N ASP A 98 16.30 1.22 9.12
CA ASP A 98 15.49 1.05 10.32
C ASP A 98 15.66 -0.39 10.86
N PRO A 99 16.13 -0.59 12.10
CA PRO A 99 16.36 -1.91 12.66
C PRO A 99 15.07 -2.72 12.84
N MET A 100 13.92 -2.06 13.05
CA MET A 100 12.62 -2.72 13.16
C MET A 100 12.20 -3.30 11.82
N ILE A 101 12.30 -2.51 10.74
CA ILE A 101 12.00 -2.97 9.38
C ILE A 101 12.90 -4.14 9.01
N ASN A 102 14.20 -4.07 9.32
CA ASN A 102 15.12 -5.18 9.07
C ASN A 102 14.73 -6.46 9.82
N HIS A 103 14.35 -6.33 11.10
CA HIS A 103 13.92 -7.46 11.90
C HIS A 103 12.65 -8.10 11.34
N GLU A 104 11.62 -7.30 11.07
CA GLU A 104 10.35 -7.76 10.50
C GLU A 104 10.56 -8.52 9.18
N LEU A 105 11.33 -7.93 8.26
CA LEU A 105 11.60 -8.53 6.97
C LEU A 105 12.39 -9.84 7.09
N THR A 106 13.28 -9.96 8.08
CA THR A 106 14.00 -11.20 8.36
C THR A 106 13.03 -12.30 8.80
N VAL A 107 12.10 -12.00 9.71
CA VAL A 107 11.07 -12.97 10.15
C VAL A 107 10.21 -13.42 8.96
N ARG A 108 9.73 -12.48 8.14
CA ARG A 108 8.95 -12.79 6.93
C ARG A 108 9.74 -13.62 5.92
N GLN A 109 11.05 -13.35 5.79
CA GLN A 109 11.91 -14.14 4.90
C GLN A 109 12.02 -15.60 5.34
N GLU A 110 12.07 -15.88 6.64
CA GLU A 110 12.07 -17.26 7.13
C GLU A 110 10.78 -18.00 6.75
N SER A 111 9.62 -17.35 6.87
CA SER A 111 8.35 -17.92 6.39
C SER A 111 8.38 -18.19 4.87
N CYS A 112 8.97 -17.29 4.08
CA CYS A 112 9.16 -17.48 2.65
C CYS A 112 10.06 -18.69 2.32
N LYS A 113 11.17 -18.86 3.03
CA LYS A 113 12.08 -20.01 2.86
C LYS A 113 11.40 -21.32 3.22
N GLN A 114 10.69 -21.35 4.35
CA GLN A 114 9.94 -22.52 4.79
C GLN A 114 8.92 -22.97 3.73
N ARG A 115 8.13 -22.03 3.19
CA ARG A 115 7.14 -22.36 2.15
C ARG A 115 7.78 -22.95 0.89
N ARG A 116 8.89 -22.37 0.42
CA ARG A 116 9.64 -22.90 -0.72
C ARG A 116 10.13 -24.33 -0.48
N SER A 117 10.61 -24.62 0.73
CA SER A 117 11.05 -25.97 1.10
C SER A 117 9.91 -26.99 1.12
N MET A 118 8.68 -26.57 1.45
CA MET A 118 7.50 -27.44 1.43
C MET A 118 7.01 -27.68 0.00
N ALA A 119 7.02 -26.65 -0.85
CA ALA A 119 6.60 -26.77 -2.24
C ALA A 119 7.51 -27.68 -3.09
N GLY A 120 8.80 -27.77 -2.76
CA GLY A 120 9.76 -28.64 -3.47
C GLY A 120 9.79 -30.11 -3.02
N LYS A 121 8.93 -30.49 -2.06
CA LYS A 121 8.85 -31.86 -1.50
C LYS A 121 7.58 -32.61 -1.90
N GLY A 122 6.79 -32.07 -2.83
CA GLY A 122 5.54 -32.64 -3.34
C GLY A 122 5.70 -33.40 -4.65
#